data_AF-A0A0G1M7T4-F1
#
_entry.id   AF-A0A0G1M7T4-F1
#
_cell.length_a   1.000
_cell.length_b   1.000
_cell.length_c   1.000
_cell.angle_alpha   90.00
_cell.angle_beta   90.00
_cell.angle_gamma   90.00
#
_symmetry.space_group_name_H-M   'P 1'
#
loop_
_entity.id
_entity.type
_entity.pdbx_description
1 polymer ?
#
loop_
_entity_poly.entity_id
_entity_poly.type
_entity_poly.pdbx_seq_one_letter_code
_entity_poly.pdbx_strand_id
1 'polypeptide(L)'
;QIPDHIKDVGDDIINKVIECAHNIGTSDVPKCNEQCTEAFKIIPQELAFYRKMSIPLPRLCPNCRHYQRIKQRNPLKLWHRKCMCGGAQGNPSTGSGHSYRNAATHIHGEHPCPNEFETSYAPKRPEIVYCEACYNSEVV
;
A
#
# COMPACT_ATOMS: atom_id res chain seq x y z
N GLN A 1 -24.13 5.59 -14.35
CA GLN A 1 -23.29 4.55 -13.72
C GLN A 1 -22.06 4.36 -14.60
N ILE A 2 -20.87 4.22 -14.00
CA ILE A 2 -19.60 4.04 -14.73
C ILE A 2 -19.44 2.54 -15.01
N PRO A 3 -19.30 2.08 -16.27
CA PRO A 3 -19.02 0.69 -16.60
C PRO A 3 -17.69 0.20 -16.02
N ASP A 4 -17.62 -1.08 -15.69
CA ASP A 4 -16.41 -1.71 -15.14
C ASP A 4 -15.31 -1.90 -16.18
N HIS A 5 -15.68 -2.01 -17.45
CA HIS A 5 -14.74 -2.15 -18.56
C HIS A 5 -14.67 -0.88 -19.40
N ILE A 6 -13.44 -0.49 -19.74
CA ILE A 6 -13.14 0.71 -20.53
C ILE A 6 -13.69 0.66 -21.97
N LYS A 7 -13.95 -0.54 -22.50
CA LYS A 7 -14.49 -0.75 -23.85
C LYS A 7 -15.95 -0.33 -23.99
N ASP A 8 -16.69 -0.37 -22.88
CA ASP A 8 -18.13 -0.04 -22.86
C ASP A 8 -18.37 1.46 -22.64
N VAL A 9 -17.29 2.25 -22.55
CA VAL A 9 -17.34 3.68 -22.30
C VAL A 9 -17.25 4.45 -23.62
N GLY A 10 -18.37 5.07 -24.00
CA GLY A 10 -18.42 6.03 -25.11
C GLY A 10 -17.71 7.35 -24.81
N ASP A 11 -17.42 8.12 -25.86
CA ASP A 11 -16.73 9.42 -25.76
C ASP A 11 -17.55 10.50 -25.03
N ASP A 12 -18.86 10.28 -24.89
CA ASP A 12 -19.80 11.15 -24.17
C ASP A 12 -19.41 11.37 -22.70
N ILE A 13 -18.56 10.51 -22.14
CA ILE A 13 -18.07 10.63 -20.76
C ILE A 13 -17.29 11.93 -20.52
N ILE A 14 -16.67 12.50 -21.56
CA ILE A 14 -15.86 13.73 -21.46
C ILE A 14 -16.73 14.93 -21.06
N ASN A 15 -18.00 14.95 -21.48
CA ASN A 15 -18.93 16.04 -21.18
C ASN A 15 -19.70 15.82 -19.86
N LYS A 16 -19.53 14.66 -19.21
CA LYS A 16 -20.26 14.30 -18.00
C LYS A 16 -19.45 14.68 -16.76
N VAL A 17 -20.16 15.21 -15.76
CA VAL A 17 -19.62 15.39 -14.41
C VAL A 17 -19.81 14.09 -13.65
N ILE A 18 -18.72 13.54 -13.13
CA ILE A 18 -18.70 12.29 -12.38
C ILE A 18 -18.63 12.62 -10.89
N GLU A 19 -19.55 12.07 -10.11
CA GLU A 19 -19.49 12.15 -8.65
C GLU A 19 -18.43 11.18 -8.08
N CYS A 20 -17.73 11.63 -7.05
CA CYS A 20 -16.80 10.80 -6.31
C CYS A 20 -17.59 9.78 -5.48
N ALA A 21 -17.19 8.50 -5.51
CA ALA A 21 -17.86 7.46 -4.72
C ALA A 21 -17.88 7.75 -3.20
N HIS A 22 -16.95 8.57 -2.70
CA HIS A 22 -16.93 9.02 -1.30
C HIS A 22 -18.00 10.07 -0.94
N ASN A 23 -18.75 10.61 -1.90
CA ASN A 23 -19.79 11.61 -1.68
C ASN A 23 -21.17 11.00 -1.32
N ILE A 24 -21.31 9.68 -1.48
CA ILE A 24 -22.55 8.98 -1.14
C ILE A 24 -22.59 8.88 0.40
N GLY A 25 -23.21 9.88 1.04
CA GLY A 25 -23.43 9.93 2.48
C GLY A 25 -24.47 8.92 2.95
N THR A 26 -24.17 7.62 2.80
CA THR A 26 -24.89 6.56 3.51
C THR A 26 -24.25 6.35 4.88
N SER A 27 -25.05 5.87 5.84
CA SER A 27 -24.68 5.67 7.25
C SER A 27 -23.36 4.91 7.50
N ASP A 28 -22.90 4.15 6.50
CA ASP A 28 -21.74 3.26 6.59
C ASP A 28 -20.43 3.86 6.04
N VAL A 29 -20.47 4.97 5.30
CA VAL A 29 -19.27 5.60 4.71
C VAL A 29 -19.15 7.05 5.20
N PRO A 30 -18.25 7.34 6.16
CA PRO A 30 -18.08 8.69 6.68
C PRO A 30 -17.60 9.66 5.60
N LYS A 31 -18.04 10.92 5.71
CA LYS A 31 -17.63 12.01 4.82
C LYS A 31 -16.10 12.06 4.71
N CYS A 32 -15.60 11.95 3.48
CA CYS A 32 -14.16 11.87 3.21
C CYS A 32 -13.42 13.14 3.66
N ASN A 33 -12.44 12.97 4.56
CA ASN A 33 -11.58 14.06 5.09
C ASN A 33 -10.27 14.25 4.29
N GLU A 34 -10.24 13.81 3.03
CA GLU A 34 -9.02 13.80 2.19
C GLU A 34 -9.05 14.91 1.13
N GLN A 35 -9.64 16.07 1.45
CA GLN A 35 -9.86 17.19 0.52
C GLN A 35 -10.58 16.73 -0.76
N CYS A 36 -11.67 15.98 -0.60
CA CYS A 36 -12.48 15.50 -1.71
C CYS A 36 -13.07 16.67 -2.49
N THR A 37 -12.95 16.64 -3.83
CA THR A 37 -13.59 17.64 -4.71
C THR A 37 -15.06 17.36 -4.98
N GLU A 38 -15.60 16.25 -4.45
CA GLU A 38 -16.98 15.73 -4.59
C GLU A 38 -17.38 15.35 -6.02
N ALA A 39 -16.98 16.13 -7.02
CA ALA A 39 -17.15 15.88 -8.44
C ALA A 39 -15.84 16.08 -9.21
N PHE A 40 -15.72 15.39 -10.36
CA PHE A 40 -14.60 15.54 -11.28
C PHE A 40 -15.03 15.27 -12.73
N LYS A 41 -14.23 15.74 -13.69
CA LYS A 41 -14.40 15.51 -15.12
C LYS A 41 -13.18 14.82 -15.70
N ILE A 42 -13.36 14.03 -16.74
CA ILE A 42 -12.28 13.35 -17.45
C ILE A 42 -11.96 14.14 -18.71
N ILE A 43 -10.69 14.47 -18.93
CA ILE A 43 -10.25 15.17 -20.15
C ILE A 43 -10.02 14.17 -21.31
N PRO A 44 -10.10 14.60 -22.59
CA PRO A 44 -9.90 13.71 -23.74
C PRO A 44 -8.57 12.94 -23.69
N GLN A 45 -7.51 13.60 -23.22
CA GLN A 45 -6.17 13.03 -23.09
C GLN A 45 -6.13 11.89 -22.05
N GLU A 46 -6.88 12.03 -20.95
CA GLU A 46 -7.01 10.98 -19.93
C GLU A 46 -7.80 9.79 -20.48
N LEU A 47 -8.92 10.03 -21.19
CA LEU A 47 -9.70 8.95 -21.80
C LEU A 47 -8.86 8.14 -22.80
N ALA A 48 -8.08 8.83 -23.64
CA ALA A 48 -7.16 8.19 -24.58
C ALA A 48 -6.10 7.35 -23.85
N PHE A 49 -5.57 7.83 -22.73
CA PHE A 49 -4.64 7.09 -21.88
C PHE A 49 -5.27 5.83 -21.27
N TYR A 50 -6.46 5.94 -20.67
CA TYR A 50 -7.17 4.80 -20.07
C TYR A 50 -7.46 3.70 -21.10
N ARG A 51 -7.86 4.08 -22.31
CA ARG A 51 -8.07 3.13 -23.42
C ARG A 51 -6.78 2.46 -23.87
N LYS A 52 -5.71 3.23 -24.10
CA LYS A 52 -4.41 2.70 -24.52
C LYS A 52 -3.86 1.68 -23.53
N MET A 53 -4.03 1.94 -22.24
CA MET A 53 -3.55 1.06 -21.16
C MET A 53 -4.55 -0.03 -20.77
N SER A 54 -5.75 -0.04 -21.37
CA SER A 54 -6.86 -0.94 -20.99
C SER A 54 -7.21 -0.89 -19.49
N ILE A 55 -7.16 0.31 -18.88
CA ILE A 55 -7.42 0.54 -17.46
C ILE A 55 -8.86 1.08 -17.30
N PRO A 56 -9.63 0.61 -16.29
CA PRO A 56 -10.96 1.14 -16.01
C PRO A 56 -10.91 2.61 -15.56
N LEU A 57 -12.02 3.32 -15.77
CA LEU A 57 -12.12 4.70 -15.32
C LEU A 57 -12.14 4.79 -13.78
N PRO A 58 -11.53 5.82 -13.20
CA PRO A 58 -11.53 6.00 -11.75
C PRO A 58 -12.94 6.30 -11.24
N ARG A 59 -13.31 5.68 -10.10
CA ARG A 59 -14.54 5.99 -9.35
C ARG A 59 -14.35 7.06 -8.27
N LEU A 60 -13.09 7.40 -8.01
CA LEU A 60 -12.67 8.35 -6.99
C LEU A 60 -12.07 9.59 -7.65
N CYS A 61 -12.26 10.75 -7.03
CA CYS A 61 -11.68 11.99 -7.50
C CYS A 61 -10.14 11.97 -7.41
N PRO A 62 -9.43 12.84 -8.15
CA PRO A 62 -7.96 12.88 -8.16
C PRO A 62 -7.34 13.02 -6.76
N ASN A 63 -7.92 13.83 -5.88
CA ASN A 63 -7.43 14.06 -4.51
C ASN A 63 -7.54 12.80 -3.64
N CYS A 64 -8.70 12.16 -3.62
CA CYS A 64 -8.89 10.91 -2.87
C CYS A 64 -7.95 9.81 -3.37
N ARG A 65 -7.77 9.68 -4.70
CA ARG A 65 -6.79 8.73 -5.26
C ARG A 65 -5.36 9.06 -4.86
N HIS A 66 -5.01 10.33 -4.85
CA HIS A 66 -3.69 10.78 -4.42
C HIS A 66 -3.44 10.43 -2.94
N TYR A 67 -4.40 10.73 -2.07
CA TYR A 67 -4.27 10.47 -0.64
C TYR A 67 -4.26 8.97 -0.31
N GLN A 68 -5.09 8.15 -0.98
CA GLN A 68 -5.04 6.69 -0.85
C GLN A 68 -3.67 6.12 -1.23
N ARG A 69 -3.02 6.65 -2.28
CA ARG A 69 -1.64 6.27 -2.62
C ARG A 69 -0.66 6.67 -1.52
N ILE A 70 -0.82 7.86 -0.93
CA ILE A 70 0.04 8.30 0.18
C ILE A 70 -0.13 7.40 1.40
N LYS A 71 -1.35 6.95 1.74
CA LYS A 71 -1.59 6.04 2.87
C LYS A 71 -0.87 4.69 2.75
N GLN A 72 -0.63 4.22 1.53
CA GLN A 72 0.11 2.98 1.29
C GLN A 72 1.62 3.16 1.48
N ARG A 73 2.12 4.40 1.51
CA ARG A 73 3.53 4.66 1.76
C ARG A 73 3.85 4.42 3.22
N ASN A 74 5.08 4.00 3.47
CA ASN A 74 5.60 3.97 4.81
C ASN A 74 5.61 5.40 5.41
N PRO A 75 5.30 5.53 6.71
CA PRO A 75 5.31 6.82 7.39
C PRO A 75 6.70 7.45 7.33
N LEU A 76 6.75 8.79 7.34
CA LEU A 76 7.98 9.58 7.41
C LEU A 76 8.54 9.62 8.84
N LYS A 77 8.73 8.44 9.43
CA LYS A 77 9.33 8.24 10.74
C LYS A 77 10.15 6.96 10.69
N LEU A 78 11.36 7.04 11.22
CA LEU A 78 12.20 5.88 11.41
C LEU A 78 12.14 5.46 12.88
N TRP A 79 12.25 4.16 13.10
CA TRP A 79 12.32 3.54 14.40
C TRP A 79 13.58 2.69 14.46
N HIS A 80 14.36 2.87 15.52
CA HIS A 80 15.45 1.98 15.87
C HIS A 80 14.93 0.57 16.16
N ARG A 81 15.50 -0.45 15.53
CA ARG A 81 15.17 -1.86 15.76
C ARG A 81 16.40 -2.76 15.68
N LYS A 82 16.32 -3.89 16.39
CA LYS A 82 17.23 -5.02 16.25
C LYS A 82 16.70 -6.04 15.24
N CYS A 83 17.61 -6.70 14.53
CA CYS A 83 17.26 -7.74 13.57
C CYS A 83 16.43 -8.87 14.22
N MET A 84 15.35 -9.26 13.55
CA MET A 84 14.33 -10.17 14.09
C MET A 84 14.49 -11.62 13.61
N CYS A 85 15.62 -11.99 13.00
CA CYS A 85 15.85 -13.33 12.45
C CYS A 85 15.96 -14.44 13.50
N GLY A 86 16.30 -14.14 14.75
CA GLY A 86 16.31 -15.12 15.86
C GLY A 86 17.16 -16.38 15.65
N GLY A 87 18.06 -16.41 14.67
CA GLY A 87 18.83 -17.61 14.33
C GLY A 87 18.02 -18.60 13.47
N ALA A 88 17.32 -19.53 14.12
CA ALA A 88 16.55 -20.57 13.44
C ALA A 88 15.11 -20.16 13.06
N GLN A 89 14.53 -19.19 13.76
CA GLN A 89 13.16 -18.71 13.52
C GLN A 89 13.09 -17.19 13.73
N GLY A 90 12.51 -16.50 12.74
CA GLY A 90 12.15 -15.10 12.87
C GLY A 90 11.01 -14.94 13.88
N ASN A 91 11.29 -14.26 14.99
CA ASN A 91 10.28 -13.96 16.00
C ASN A 91 9.87 -12.49 15.92
N PRO A 92 8.58 -12.19 15.70
CA PRO A 92 8.09 -10.82 15.81
C PRO A 92 8.27 -10.30 17.24
N SER A 93 8.80 -9.08 17.39
CA SER A 93 9.06 -8.47 18.71
C SER A 93 7.79 -8.07 19.45
N THR A 94 6.63 -8.17 18.79
CA THR A 94 5.33 -7.80 19.33
C THR A 94 4.33 -8.90 19.01
N GLY A 95 4.28 -9.92 19.87
CA GLY A 95 3.13 -10.76 20.23
C GLY A 95 2.20 -11.31 19.14
N SER A 96 2.53 -11.15 17.86
CA SER A 96 1.81 -11.68 16.73
C SER A 96 2.34 -13.10 16.57
N GLY A 97 1.51 -14.10 16.84
CA GLY A 97 1.88 -15.52 16.84
C GLY A 97 2.30 -16.09 15.48
N HIS A 98 2.88 -15.26 14.60
CA HIS A 98 3.42 -15.65 13.31
C HIS A 98 4.94 -15.84 13.46
N SER A 99 5.35 -17.07 13.75
CA SER A 99 6.74 -17.49 13.62
C SER A 99 7.04 -17.80 12.16
N TYR A 100 8.04 -17.13 11.58
CA TYR A 100 8.57 -17.48 10.26
C TYR A 100 9.80 -18.36 10.47
N ARG A 101 9.86 -19.49 9.76
CA ARG A 101 11.03 -20.38 9.79
C ARG A 101 12.00 -19.95 8.70
N ASN A 102 13.22 -19.62 9.11
CA ASN A 102 14.29 -19.20 8.21
C ASN A 102 14.65 -20.37 7.28
N ALA A 103 14.77 -20.08 5.98
CA ALA A 103 15.10 -21.07 4.96
C ALA A 103 16.61 -21.39 4.95
N ALA A 104 17.44 -20.41 5.28
CA ALA A 104 18.89 -20.54 5.28
C ALA A 104 19.49 -20.25 6.66
N THR A 105 20.66 -20.83 6.93
CA THR A 105 21.47 -20.47 8.07
C THR A 105 22.19 -19.14 7.79
N HIS A 106 22.00 -18.15 8.66
CA HIS A 106 22.64 -16.84 8.53
C HIS A 106 24.08 -16.87 9.09
N ILE A 107 24.83 -15.77 8.93
CA ILE A 107 26.26 -15.64 9.33
C ILE A 107 26.48 -15.94 10.83
N HIS A 108 25.47 -15.73 11.66
CA HIS A 108 25.51 -15.94 13.11
C HIS A 108 24.97 -17.32 13.55
N GLY A 109 24.68 -18.23 12.60
CA GLY A 109 24.15 -19.56 12.89
C GLY A 109 22.86 -19.51 13.70
N GLU A 110 22.81 -20.27 14.80
CA GLU A 110 21.64 -20.38 15.68
C GLU A 110 21.47 -19.20 16.66
N HIS A 111 22.48 -18.32 16.76
CA HIS A 111 22.43 -17.21 17.71
C HIS A 111 21.61 -16.03 17.17
N PRO A 112 21.03 -15.19 18.05
CA PRO A 112 20.36 -13.96 17.62
C PRO A 112 21.34 -12.99 16.94
N CYS A 113 20.93 -12.41 15.81
CA CYS A 113 21.72 -11.39 15.13
C CYS A 113 21.93 -10.15 16.03
N PRO A 114 23.19 -9.68 16.21
CA PRO A 114 23.47 -8.49 17.02
C PRO A 114 23.18 -7.18 16.28
N ASN A 115 22.86 -7.22 14.98
CA ASN A 115 22.73 -6.01 14.17
C ASN A 115 21.49 -5.19 14.52
N GLU A 116 21.67 -3.87 14.58
CA GLU A 116 20.62 -2.88 14.82
C GLU A 116 20.60 -1.85 13.68
N PHE A 117 19.42 -1.33 13.36
CA PHE A 117 19.22 -0.41 12.24
C PHE A 117 17.94 0.41 12.39
N GLU A 118 17.84 1.46 11.60
CA GLU A 118 16.66 2.31 11.49
C GLU A 118 15.71 1.79 10.41
N THR A 119 14.41 1.70 10.70
CA THR A 119 13.41 1.21 9.75
C THR A 119 12.13 2.02 9.81
N SER A 120 11.42 2.14 8.69
CA SER A 120 10.09 2.78 8.61
C SER A 120 8.94 1.87 9.07
N TYR A 121 9.25 0.68 9.60
CA TYR A 121 8.26 -0.26 10.11
C TYR A 121 8.09 -0.09 11.62
N ALA A 122 6.95 0.48 12.03
CA ALA A 122 6.67 0.76 13.43
C ALA A 122 6.70 -0.52 14.30
N PRO A 123 7.15 -0.43 15.57
CA PRO A 123 7.26 -1.57 16.49
C PRO A 123 6.00 -2.42 16.62
N LYS A 124 4.82 -1.79 16.54
CA LYS A 124 3.50 -2.42 16.72
C LYS A 124 2.99 -3.17 15.49
N ARG A 125 3.65 -3.08 14.34
CA ARG A 125 3.20 -3.79 13.14
C ARG A 125 3.61 -5.27 13.19
N PRO A 126 2.86 -6.18 12.54
CA PRO A 126 3.10 -7.62 12.63
C PRO A 126 4.25 -8.11 11.73
N GLU A 127 4.81 -7.29 10.85
CA GLU A 127 5.87 -7.74 9.94
C GLU A 127 7.19 -8.03 10.68
N ILE A 128 7.90 -9.07 10.22
CA ILE A 128 9.23 -9.42 10.69
C ILE A 128 10.26 -8.63 9.88
N VAL A 129 11.18 -7.95 10.57
CA VAL A 129 12.16 -7.07 9.94
C VAL A 129 13.57 -7.63 10.14
N TYR A 130 14.23 -7.98 9.03
CA TYR A 130 15.61 -8.46 9.02
C TYR A 130 16.57 -7.32 8.67
N CYS A 131 17.84 -7.49 9.08
CA CYS A 131 18.89 -6.68 8.49
C CYS A 131 19.18 -7.14 7.06
N GLU A 132 19.85 -6.28 6.29
CA GLU A 132 20.20 -6.54 4.89
C GLU A 132 20.90 -7.89 4.71
N ALA A 133 21.92 -8.21 5.53
CA ALA A 133 22.67 -9.45 5.40
C ALA A 133 21.81 -10.72 5.64
N CYS A 134 20.92 -10.68 6.64
CA CYS A 134 20.03 -11.81 6.93
C CYS A 134 18.94 -11.94 5.86
N TYR A 135 18.39 -10.83 5.37
CA TYR A 135 17.41 -10.84 4.28
C TYR A 135 18.01 -11.40 3.00
N ASN A 136 19.20 -10.94 2.60
CA ASN A 136 19.87 -11.42 1.38
C ASN A 136 20.21 -12.90 1.45
N SER A 137 20.40 -13.47 2.64
CA SER A 137 20.63 -14.92 2.82
C SER A 137 19.35 -15.75 2.58
N GLU A 138 18.17 -15.16 2.73
CA GLU A 138 16.87 -15.84 2.61
C GLU A 138 16.29 -15.79 1.18
N VAL A 139 16.71 -14.81 0.36
CA VAL A 139 16.08 -14.52 -0.94
C VAL A 139 16.90 -15.08 -2.12
N VAL A 140 17.82 -16.02 -1.85
CA VAL A 140 18.68 -16.67 -2.88
C VAL A 140 17.95 -17.80 -3.59
#